data_AF-A0A8T5R2K2-F1
#
_entry.id   AF-A0A8T5R2K2-F1
#
_cell.length_a   1.000
_cell.length_b   1.000
_cell.length_c   1.000
_cell.angle_alpha   90.00
_cell.angle_beta   90.00
_cell.angle_gamma   90.00
#
_symmetry.space_group_name_H-M   'P 1'
#
loop_
_entity.id
_entity.type
_entity.pdbx_description
1 polymer ?
#
loop_
_entity_poly.entity_id
_entity_poly.type
_entity_poly.pdbx_seq_one_letter_code
_entity_poly.pdbx_strand_id
1 'polypeptide(L)'
;MSPVGLPSTLLHVRYVADGEGRDPGPLELLKDAYGDPLGLAALASILIGLAVVAVVLPRLKTWDAWRLALTATMEDYRPFLPWILRLSAGIALVAAGVTRTWFVPHLDHGSRVVAILFLATGFGILVGVLVRPLALLAIALWGFAFAFLGTDLLYAAETVAALVALTALSAGSPSVDDIMARTMQGAPGPLSRLARLSRFLGPERDADLSDAYQDWMPFVLRVGLGVSLLAAGLGEKLLSPAAAFWTVDHYGLAFGPVTPALWVASAGFVEALIGLLLLVGLGTRPIAVAAFLVLTVTLFALPDDPVAAHVPLWGVASAVIVLGPGGWSLDARARRAAAS
;
A
#
# COMPACT_ATOMS: atom_id res chain seq x y z
N MET A 1 34.82 -8.76 19.87
CA MET A 1 33.86 -9.80 20.25
C MET A 1 32.49 -9.31 19.83
N SER A 2 31.94 -9.87 18.75
CA SER A 2 30.63 -9.50 18.22
C SER A 2 29.54 -9.94 19.20
N PRO A 3 28.56 -9.10 19.56
CA PRO A 3 27.40 -9.61 20.28
C PRO A 3 26.50 -10.35 19.30
N VAL A 4 26.12 -11.53 19.76
CA VAL A 4 25.16 -12.50 19.24
C VAL A 4 23.81 -11.85 18.93
N GLY A 5 23.13 -12.40 17.92
CA GLY A 5 21.94 -11.84 17.27
C GLY A 5 20.81 -11.46 18.22
N LEU A 6 20.41 -10.20 18.11
CA LEU A 6 19.13 -9.69 18.57
C LEU A 6 18.23 -9.47 17.33
N PRO A 7 16.90 -9.64 17.45
CA PRO A 7 15.97 -9.41 16.35
C PRO A 7 16.12 -7.97 15.79
N SER A 8 15.95 -7.81 14.47
CA SER A 8 16.15 -6.55 13.72
C SER A 8 15.36 -5.37 14.29
N THR A 9 14.22 -5.64 14.91
CA THR A 9 13.38 -4.66 15.59
C THR A 9 14.09 -3.91 16.73
N LEU A 10 15.00 -4.56 17.47
CA LEU A 10 15.81 -3.90 18.52
C LEU A 10 16.96 -3.06 17.95
N LEU A 11 17.43 -3.37 16.75
CA LEU A 11 18.46 -2.60 16.05
C LEU A 11 17.87 -1.34 15.37
N HIS A 12 16.60 -1.38 14.98
CA HIS A 12 15.91 -0.24 14.38
C HIS A 12 15.61 0.89 15.39
N VAL A 13 15.27 0.53 16.64
CA VAL A 13 15.04 1.49 17.74
C VAL A 13 16.29 2.35 18.03
N ARG A 14 17.50 1.79 17.85
CA ARG A 14 18.75 2.51 18.12
C ARG A 14 19.14 3.54 17.05
N TYR A 15 18.56 3.51 15.85
CA TYR A 15 18.98 4.43 14.78
C TYR A 15 18.19 5.74 14.77
N VAL A 16 16.98 5.77 15.34
CA VAL A 16 16.17 6.99 15.49
C VAL A 16 16.24 7.55 16.92
N ALA A 17 16.63 6.74 17.91
CA ALA A 17 16.77 7.16 19.30
C ALA A 17 18.26 7.30 19.72
N ASP A 18 18.93 8.34 19.23
CA ASP A 18 20.03 8.98 19.98
C ASP A 18 19.50 10.01 21.00
N GLY A 19 18.18 10.05 21.23
CA GLY A 19 17.51 10.97 22.16
C GLY A 19 16.64 10.26 23.18
N GLU A 20 16.53 10.87 24.35
CA GLU A 20 15.69 10.56 25.52
C GLU A 20 14.17 10.54 25.19
N GLY A 21 13.75 9.72 24.22
CA GLY A 21 12.37 9.63 23.76
C GLY A 21 11.52 8.66 24.59
N ARG A 22 10.19 8.86 24.57
CA ARG A 22 9.23 7.92 25.17
C ARG A 22 9.16 6.64 24.33
N ASP A 23 9.54 5.52 24.95
CA ASP A 23 9.38 4.18 24.38
C ASP A 23 8.63 3.28 25.38
N PRO A 24 7.35 3.60 25.67
CA PRO A 24 6.57 2.78 26.59
C PRO A 24 6.33 1.42 25.95
N GLY A 25 6.36 0.36 26.77
CA GLY A 25 6.00 -0.97 26.29
C GLY A 25 4.54 -1.02 25.79
N PRO A 26 4.16 -2.00 24.95
CA PRO A 26 2.82 -2.04 24.35
C PRO A 26 1.68 -2.01 25.39
N LEU A 27 1.85 -2.71 26.51
CA LEU A 27 0.87 -2.72 27.59
C LEU A 27 0.77 -1.38 28.31
N GLU A 28 1.88 -0.67 28.45
CA GLU A 28 1.92 0.66 29.07
C GLU A 28 1.25 1.69 28.17
N LEU A 29 1.56 1.69 26.86
CA LEU A 29 0.86 2.50 25.85
C LEU A 29 -0.66 2.32 25.94
N LEU A 30 -1.15 1.07 25.98
CA LEU A 30 -2.59 0.80 26.03
C LEU A 30 -3.22 1.25 27.34
N LYS A 31 -2.52 1.12 28.46
CA LYS A 31 -2.99 1.60 29.77
C LYS A 31 -3.04 3.13 29.80
N ASP A 32 -2.05 3.81 29.25
CA ASP A 32 -2.01 5.27 29.21
C ASP A 32 -3.05 5.83 28.23
N ALA A 33 -3.28 5.15 27.12
CA ALA A 33 -4.28 5.53 26.13
C ALA A 33 -5.72 5.29 26.61
N TYR A 34 -6.00 4.14 27.23
CA TYR A 34 -7.36 3.66 27.49
C TYR A 34 -7.66 3.38 28.97
N GLY A 35 -6.77 3.76 29.88
CA GLY A 35 -7.02 3.71 31.32
C GLY A 35 -8.00 4.78 31.80
N ASP A 36 -8.09 5.90 31.08
CA ASP A 36 -9.05 6.97 31.31
C ASP A 36 -10.38 6.68 30.57
N PRO A 37 -11.55 6.88 31.22
CA PRO A 37 -12.86 6.90 30.57
C PRO A 37 -12.91 7.66 29.23
N LEU A 38 -12.18 8.77 29.09
CA LEU A 38 -12.12 9.53 27.83
C LEU A 38 -11.50 8.73 26.69
N GLY A 39 -10.40 8.02 26.97
CA GLY A 39 -9.74 7.16 25.98
C GLY A 39 -10.65 6.02 25.53
N LEU A 40 -11.31 5.36 26.48
CA LEU A 40 -12.29 4.31 26.17
C LEU A 40 -13.47 4.84 25.36
N ALA A 41 -13.97 6.02 25.70
CA ALA A 41 -15.04 6.68 24.95
C ALA A 41 -14.61 7.01 23.51
N ALA A 42 -13.37 7.48 23.32
CA ALA A 42 -12.82 7.74 21.99
C ALA A 42 -12.75 6.45 21.14
N LEU A 43 -12.17 5.37 21.66
CA LEU A 43 -12.14 4.08 20.96
C LEU A 43 -13.54 3.55 20.65
N ALA A 44 -14.43 3.57 21.64
CA ALA A 44 -15.81 3.15 21.48
C ALA A 44 -16.53 3.98 20.41
N SER A 45 -16.30 5.29 20.35
CA SER A 45 -16.92 6.17 19.35
C SER A 45 -16.52 5.82 17.91
N ILE A 46 -15.25 5.44 17.68
CA ILE A 46 -14.77 4.99 16.37
C ILE A 46 -15.45 3.68 15.98
N LEU A 47 -15.46 2.69 16.89
CA LEU A 47 -16.07 1.38 16.64
C LEU A 47 -17.59 1.49 16.43
N ILE A 48 -18.26 2.31 17.24
CA ILE A 48 -19.70 2.58 17.11
C ILE A 48 -19.96 3.31 15.79
N GLY A 49 -19.17 4.33 15.43
CA GLY A 49 -19.30 5.04 14.16
C GLY A 49 -19.21 4.09 12.97
N LEU A 50 -18.20 3.21 12.96
CA LEU A 50 -18.04 2.17 11.94
C LEU A 50 -19.23 1.20 11.91
N ALA A 51 -19.69 0.74 13.08
CA ALA A 51 -20.83 -0.16 13.18
C ALA A 51 -22.14 0.51 12.69
N VAL A 52 -22.37 1.76 13.07
CA VAL A 52 -23.52 2.56 12.62
C VAL A 52 -23.47 2.73 11.11
N VAL A 53 -22.32 3.09 10.54
CA VAL A 53 -22.15 3.19 9.08
C VAL A 53 -22.44 1.84 8.40
N ALA A 54 -21.88 0.75 8.92
CA ALA A 54 -22.08 -0.60 8.37
C ALA A 54 -23.54 -1.11 8.49
N VAL A 55 -24.30 -0.66 9.49
CA VAL A 55 -25.70 -1.06 9.73
C VAL A 55 -26.68 -0.13 9.02
N VAL A 56 -26.45 1.17 9.06
CA VAL A 56 -27.38 2.19 8.55
C VAL A 56 -27.27 2.33 7.04
N LEU A 57 -26.06 2.39 6.47
CA LEU A 57 -25.90 2.60 5.02
C LEU A 57 -26.63 1.54 4.19
N PRO A 58 -26.52 0.23 4.48
CA PRO A 58 -27.24 -0.79 3.71
C PRO A 58 -28.77 -0.75 3.85
N ARG A 59 -29.29 -0.08 4.89
CA ARG A 59 -30.73 0.08 5.12
C ARG A 59 -31.32 1.29 4.38
N LEU A 60 -30.49 2.16 3.81
CA LEU A 60 -30.96 3.29 3.03
C LEU A 60 -31.59 2.79 1.73
N LYS A 61 -32.79 3.28 1.40
CA LYS A 61 -33.56 2.86 0.21
C LYS A 61 -32.76 2.98 -1.10
N THR A 62 -31.84 3.94 -1.16
CA THR A 62 -31.03 4.23 -2.35
C THR A 62 -29.69 3.51 -2.38
N TRP A 63 -29.35 2.74 -1.35
CA TRP A 63 -28.03 2.12 -1.20
C TRP A 63 -27.68 1.17 -2.36
N ASP A 64 -28.58 0.26 -2.71
CA ASP A 64 -28.31 -0.70 -3.77
C ASP A 64 -28.19 -0.03 -5.14
N ALA A 65 -29.06 0.94 -5.42
CA ALA A 65 -28.98 1.73 -6.66
C ALA A 65 -27.64 2.48 -6.74
N TRP A 66 -27.22 3.12 -5.66
CA TRP A 66 -25.94 3.83 -5.59
C TRP A 66 -24.75 2.87 -5.71
N ARG A 67 -24.77 1.72 -5.02
CA ARG A 67 -23.71 0.71 -5.07
C ARG A 67 -23.54 0.12 -6.48
N LEU A 68 -24.65 -0.15 -7.16
CA LEU A 68 -24.65 -0.64 -8.53
C LEU A 68 -24.12 0.43 -9.50
N ALA A 69 -24.60 1.68 -9.37
CA ALA A 69 -24.11 2.81 -10.15
C ALA A 69 -22.59 3.02 -9.94
N LEU A 70 -22.12 3.03 -8.68
CA LEU A 70 -20.70 3.10 -8.36
C LEU A 70 -19.91 1.96 -9.02
N THR A 71 -20.42 0.73 -8.94
CA THR A 71 -19.75 -0.42 -9.56
C THR A 71 -19.62 -0.24 -11.07
N ALA A 72 -20.70 0.16 -11.74
CA ALA A 72 -20.70 0.41 -13.17
C ALA A 72 -19.72 1.55 -13.53
N THR A 73 -19.72 2.64 -12.79
CA THR A 73 -18.77 3.74 -13.01
C THR A 73 -17.32 3.31 -12.80
N MET A 74 -17.02 2.47 -11.80
CA MET A 74 -15.65 2.00 -11.58
C MET A 74 -15.14 1.09 -12.71
N GLU A 75 -16.01 0.41 -13.46
CA GLU A 75 -15.60 -0.36 -14.65
C GLU A 75 -14.95 0.54 -15.71
N ASP A 76 -15.45 1.77 -15.88
CA ASP A 76 -14.88 2.74 -16.82
C ASP A 76 -13.45 3.17 -16.45
N TYR A 77 -13.04 2.96 -15.19
CA TYR A 77 -11.69 3.28 -14.72
C TYR A 77 -10.68 2.13 -14.86
N ARG A 78 -11.13 0.90 -15.16
CA ARG A 78 -10.23 -0.26 -15.31
C ARG A 78 -9.10 -0.06 -16.34
N PRO A 79 -9.33 0.60 -17.50
CA PRO A 79 -8.25 0.86 -18.45
C PRO A 79 -7.08 1.67 -17.88
N PHE A 80 -7.29 2.44 -16.81
CA PHE A 80 -6.24 3.24 -16.17
C PHE A 80 -5.43 2.46 -15.12
N LEU A 81 -5.83 1.24 -14.75
CA LEU A 81 -5.13 0.45 -13.73
C LEU A 81 -3.63 0.25 -14.01
N PRO A 82 -3.19 -0.10 -15.23
CA PRO A 82 -1.75 -0.24 -15.50
C PRO A 82 -1.01 1.08 -15.27
N TRP A 83 -1.63 2.22 -15.61
CA TRP A 83 -1.02 3.53 -15.41
C TRP A 83 -0.94 3.91 -13.94
N ILE A 84 -2.03 3.74 -13.18
CA ILE A 84 -2.08 4.00 -11.74
C ILE A 84 -1.01 3.19 -11.01
N LEU A 85 -0.93 1.88 -11.28
CA LEU A 85 0.02 0.98 -10.62
C LEU A 85 1.47 1.23 -11.02
N ARG A 86 1.74 1.64 -12.28
CA ARG A 86 3.07 2.05 -12.71
C ARG A 86 3.52 3.33 -12.04
N LEU A 87 2.63 4.33 -11.94
CA LEU A 87 2.94 5.56 -11.23
C LEU A 87 3.24 5.26 -9.77
N SER A 88 2.42 4.43 -9.13
CA SER A 88 2.57 4.11 -7.71
C SER A 88 3.88 3.36 -7.43
N ALA A 89 4.13 2.23 -8.09
CA ALA A 89 5.32 1.41 -7.86
C ALA A 89 6.60 2.06 -8.44
N GLY A 90 6.49 2.74 -9.59
CA GLY A 90 7.60 3.45 -10.20
C GLY A 90 8.14 4.58 -9.32
N ILE A 91 7.25 5.41 -8.74
CA ILE A 91 7.63 6.46 -7.79
C ILE A 91 8.28 5.85 -6.54
N ALA A 92 7.73 4.76 -6.00
CA ALA A 92 8.32 4.03 -4.86
C ALA A 92 9.77 3.64 -5.11
N LEU A 93 10.03 3.01 -6.26
CA LEU A 93 11.35 2.53 -6.64
C LEU A 93 12.33 3.67 -6.93
N VAL A 94 11.87 4.75 -7.58
CA VAL A 94 12.68 5.95 -7.78
C VAL A 94 13.07 6.56 -6.44
N ALA A 95 12.11 6.70 -5.51
CA ALA A 95 12.38 7.23 -4.17
C ALA A 95 13.40 6.37 -3.43
N ALA A 96 13.20 5.05 -3.38
CA ALA A 96 14.14 4.09 -2.81
C ALA A 96 15.55 4.21 -3.42
N GLY A 97 15.66 4.41 -4.73
CA GLY A 97 16.93 4.64 -5.41
C GLY A 97 17.60 5.97 -5.04
N VAL A 98 16.83 7.05 -4.88
CA VAL A 98 17.34 8.37 -4.45
C VAL A 98 17.82 8.33 -2.99
N THR A 99 17.02 7.72 -2.10
CA THR A 99 17.32 7.63 -0.66
C THR A 99 18.30 6.50 -0.32
N ARG A 100 18.60 5.61 -1.28
CA ARG A 100 19.44 4.41 -1.13
C ARG A 100 18.88 3.39 -0.12
N THR A 101 17.57 3.23 -0.11
CA THR A 101 16.88 2.37 0.84
C THR A 101 16.21 1.17 0.17
N TRP A 102 15.99 0.09 0.92
CA TRP A 102 15.32 -1.12 0.47
C TRP A 102 13.81 -0.99 0.58
N PHE A 103 13.17 -0.33 -0.40
CA PHE A 103 11.71 -0.09 -0.49
C PHE A 103 11.10 0.74 0.65
N VAL A 104 11.56 0.55 1.88
CA VAL A 104 11.13 1.18 3.12
C VAL A 104 12.20 2.20 3.55
N PRO A 105 11.83 3.42 4.01
CA PRO A 105 12.79 4.50 4.24
C PRO A 105 13.89 4.22 5.27
N HIS A 106 13.67 3.32 6.23
CA HIS A 106 14.62 3.08 7.32
C HIS A 106 15.64 1.96 7.04
N LEU A 107 15.54 1.27 5.90
CA LEU A 107 16.42 0.16 5.56
C LEU A 107 17.45 0.59 4.53
N ASP A 108 18.51 1.28 4.96
CA ASP A 108 19.60 1.72 4.07
C ASP A 108 20.40 0.53 3.53
N HIS A 109 20.75 0.58 2.24
CA HIS A 109 21.64 -0.38 1.60
C HIS A 109 23.01 0.20 1.24
N GLY A 110 23.17 1.52 1.23
CA GLY A 110 24.42 2.27 1.00
C GLY A 110 25.04 2.15 -0.39
N SER A 111 24.71 1.09 -1.14
CA SER A 111 25.30 0.76 -2.44
C SER A 111 24.80 1.67 -3.57
N ARG A 112 25.75 2.34 -4.25
CA ARG A 112 25.46 3.14 -5.45
C ARG A 112 24.93 2.29 -6.61
N VAL A 113 25.40 1.04 -6.72
CA VAL A 113 24.98 0.14 -7.81
C VAL A 113 23.52 -0.25 -7.61
N VAL A 114 23.13 -0.61 -6.38
CA VAL A 114 21.74 -0.92 -6.06
C VAL A 114 20.86 0.32 -6.26
N ALA A 115 21.31 1.50 -5.82
CA ALA A 115 20.59 2.76 -6.06
C ALA A 115 20.30 3.00 -7.55
N ILE A 116 21.32 2.85 -8.42
CA ILE A 116 21.16 2.99 -9.88
C ILE A 116 20.18 1.95 -10.43
N LEU A 117 20.23 0.72 -9.92
CA LEU A 117 19.31 -0.34 -10.33
C LEU A 117 17.85 0.01 -9.97
N PHE A 118 17.60 0.51 -8.76
CA PHE A 118 16.29 0.99 -8.33
C PHE A 118 15.81 2.18 -9.18
N LEU A 119 16.68 3.15 -9.44
CA LEU A 119 16.36 4.30 -10.30
C LEU A 119 16.00 3.86 -11.73
N ALA A 120 16.83 3.02 -12.36
CA ALA A 120 16.58 2.55 -13.72
C ALA A 120 15.29 1.73 -13.81
N THR A 121 15.06 0.84 -12.83
CA THR A 121 13.85 0.01 -12.75
C THR A 121 12.62 0.87 -12.50
N GLY A 122 12.70 1.80 -11.54
CA GLY A 122 11.62 2.72 -11.19
C GLY A 122 11.23 3.64 -12.34
N PHE A 123 12.20 4.30 -12.99
CA PHE A 123 11.93 5.13 -14.16
C PHE A 123 11.37 4.33 -15.33
N GLY A 124 11.92 3.14 -15.61
CA GLY A 124 11.43 2.27 -16.68
C GLY A 124 9.97 1.86 -16.45
N ILE A 125 9.61 1.46 -15.23
CA ILE A 125 8.22 1.17 -14.85
C ILE A 125 7.35 2.43 -14.96
N LEU A 126 7.83 3.56 -14.43
CA LEU A 126 7.09 4.83 -14.40
C LEU A 126 6.66 5.27 -15.81
N VAL A 127 7.61 5.32 -16.75
CA VAL A 127 7.34 5.74 -18.15
C VAL A 127 6.69 4.63 -18.97
N GLY A 128 6.74 3.39 -18.49
CA GLY A 128 6.13 2.24 -19.14
C GLY A 128 6.99 1.68 -20.27
N VAL A 129 8.28 1.43 -19.99
CA VAL A 129 9.22 0.68 -20.85
C VAL A 129 9.59 -0.62 -20.15
N LEU A 130 9.44 -1.75 -20.83
CA LEU A 130 9.86 -3.06 -20.32
C LEU A 130 9.25 -3.37 -18.93
N VAL A 131 7.98 -2.98 -18.73
CA VAL A 131 7.34 -2.99 -17.40
C VAL A 131 7.34 -4.35 -16.75
N ARG A 132 7.05 -5.41 -17.51
CA ARG A 132 7.03 -6.77 -16.98
C ARG A 132 8.38 -7.26 -16.48
N PRO A 133 9.47 -7.28 -17.28
CA PRO A 133 10.76 -7.72 -16.78
C PRO A 133 11.29 -6.82 -15.67
N LEU A 134 11.02 -5.50 -15.71
CA LEU A 134 11.39 -4.61 -14.62
C LEU A 134 10.59 -4.86 -13.34
N ALA A 135 9.29 -5.18 -13.44
CA ALA A 135 8.47 -5.58 -12.30
C ALA A 135 8.98 -6.89 -11.69
N LEU A 136 9.31 -7.89 -12.52
CA LEU A 136 9.92 -9.15 -12.07
C LEU A 136 11.27 -8.92 -11.38
N LEU A 137 12.11 -8.04 -11.95
CA LEU A 137 13.38 -7.65 -11.33
C LEU A 137 13.15 -6.99 -9.97
N ALA A 138 12.21 -6.05 -9.85
CA ALA A 138 11.88 -5.40 -8.59
C ALA A 138 11.34 -6.39 -7.55
N ILE A 139 10.48 -7.34 -7.96
CA ILE A 139 10.01 -8.42 -7.08
C ILE A 139 11.17 -9.29 -6.62
N ALA A 140 12.11 -9.64 -7.51
CA ALA A 140 13.30 -10.41 -7.14
C ALA A 140 14.20 -9.64 -6.16
N LEU A 141 14.37 -8.33 -6.35
CA LEU A 141 15.10 -7.47 -5.41
C LEU A 141 14.40 -7.39 -4.04
N TRP A 142 13.07 -7.28 -4.02
CA TRP A 142 12.31 -7.34 -2.79
C TRP A 142 12.47 -8.69 -2.09
N GLY A 143 12.36 -9.80 -2.82
CA GLY A 143 12.53 -11.14 -2.25
C GLY A 143 13.94 -11.40 -1.73
N PHE A 144 14.96 -10.91 -2.45
CA PHE A 144 16.33 -10.90 -1.97
C PHE A 144 16.45 -10.12 -0.66
N ALA A 145 16.00 -8.86 -0.63
CA ALA A 145 16.08 -8.03 0.56
C ALA A 145 15.27 -8.60 1.73
N PHE A 146 14.08 -9.17 1.48
CA PHE A 146 13.25 -9.85 2.49
C PHE A 146 14.00 -11.02 3.14
N ALA A 147 14.74 -11.81 2.35
CA ALA A 147 15.50 -12.94 2.87
C ALA A 147 16.63 -12.55 3.84
N PHE A 148 17.14 -11.30 3.77
CA PHE A 148 18.22 -10.81 4.63
C PHE A 148 17.74 -9.84 5.72
N LEU A 149 16.68 -9.07 5.46
CA LEU A 149 16.19 -8.00 6.34
C LEU A 149 14.93 -8.40 7.11
N GLY A 150 14.24 -9.47 6.70
CA GLY A 150 13.11 -10.03 7.42
C GLY A 150 11.80 -9.25 7.24
N THR A 151 11.00 -9.23 8.30
CA THR A 151 9.60 -8.77 8.27
C THR A 151 9.42 -7.27 8.10
N ASP A 152 10.48 -6.47 8.26
CA ASP A 152 10.41 -5.02 8.06
C ASP A 152 10.05 -4.66 6.60
N LEU A 153 10.30 -5.56 5.64
CA LEU A 153 9.84 -5.35 4.26
C LEU A 153 8.33 -5.53 4.05
N LEU A 154 7.58 -5.97 5.07
CA LEU A 154 6.12 -6.01 5.01
C LEU A 154 5.48 -4.61 4.99
N TYR A 155 6.20 -3.56 5.43
CA TYR A 155 5.73 -2.17 5.31
C TYR A 155 5.58 -1.71 3.85
N ALA A 156 6.25 -2.39 2.90
CA ALA A 156 6.17 -2.12 1.47
C ALA A 156 5.41 -3.22 0.69
N ALA A 157 4.57 -4.02 1.36
CA ALA A 157 3.85 -5.13 0.74
C ALA A 157 2.88 -4.65 -0.37
N GLU A 158 2.35 -3.43 -0.28
CA GLU A 158 1.54 -2.78 -1.30
C GLU A 158 2.34 -2.54 -2.58
N THR A 159 3.60 -2.11 -2.46
CA THR A 159 4.47 -1.88 -3.62
C THR A 159 4.73 -3.20 -4.35
N VAL A 160 4.97 -4.28 -3.62
CA VAL A 160 5.14 -5.62 -4.21
C VAL A 160 3.85 -6.09 -4.86
N ALA A 161 2.71 -5.91 -4.22
CA ALA A 161 1.42 -6.27 -4.80
C ALA A 161 1.13 -5.51 -6.10
N ALA A 162 1.48 -4.22 -6.16
CA ALA A 162 1.43 -3.43 -7.40
C ALA A 162 2.35 -4.00 -8.47
N LEU A 163 3.59 -4.37 -8.13
CA LEU A 163 4.53 -4.99 -9.07
C LEU A 163 4.03 -6.34 -9.58
N VAL A 164 3.49 -7.19 -8.71
CA VAL A 164 2.87 -8.47 -9.09
C VAL A 164 1.71 -8.22 -10.05
N ALA A 165 0.83 -7.25 -9.76
CA ALA A 165 -0.23 -6.83 -10.67
C ALA A 165 0.29 -6.34 -12.03
N LEU A 166 1.42 -5.62 -12.06
CA LEU A 166 2.06 -5.17 -13.31
C LEU A 166 2.67 -6.30 -14.14
N THR A 167 3.04 -7.43 -13.54
CA THR A 167 3.44 -8.62 -14.31
C THR A 167 2.29 -9.14 -15.18
N ALA A 168 1.06 -9.03 -14.69
CA ALA A 168 -0.15 -9.37 -15.43
C ALA A 168 -0.52 -8.28 -16.46
N LEU A 169 -0.72 -7.05 -15.98
CA LEU A 169 -1.26 -5.92 -16.76
C LEU A 169 -0.29 -5.35 -17.79
N SER A 170 1.02 -5.50 -17.59
CA SER A 170 2.07 -4.91 -18.42
C SER A 170 2.03 -3.39 -18.48
N ALA A 171 2.63 -2.80 -19.51
CA ALA A 171 2.76 -1.36 -19.65
C ALA A 171 1.41 -0.63 -19.77
N GLY A 172 0.41 -1.25 -20.40
CA GLY A 172 -0.88 -0.62 -20.67
C GLY A 172 -0.76 0.74 -21.39
N SER A 173 -1.85 1.51 -21.37
CA SER A 173 -1.89 2.87 -21.95
C SER A 173 -2.21 3.90 -20.85
N PRO A 174 -1.61 5.09 -20.87
CA PRO A 174 -0.56 5.55 -21.78
C PRO A 174 0.84 5.08 -21.32
N SER A 175 1.67 4.57 -22.23
CA SER A 175 3.07 4.18 -21.94
C SER A 175 3.98 4.42 -23.14
N VAL A 176 5.30 4.51 -22.91
CA VAL A 176 6.29 4.57 -23.99
C VAL A 176 6.21 3.32 -24.86
N ASP A 177 6.03 2.13 -24.27
CA ASP A 177 5.83 0.89 -25.01
C ASP A 177 4.58 0.97 -25.91
N ASP A 178 3.47 1.56 -25.45
CA ASP A 178 2.26 1.78 -26.26
C ASP A 178 2.51 2.78 -27.40
N ILE A 179 3.21 3.89 -27.14
CA ILE A 179 3.57 4.88 -28.18
C ILE A 179 4.48 4.23 -29.24
N MET A 180 5.53 3.52 -28.82
CA MET A 180 6.43 2.82 -29.73
C MET A 180 5.69 1.74 -30.53
N ALA A 181 4.81 0.98 -29.88
CA ALA A 181 4.00 -0.05 -30.53
C ALA A 181 3.03 0.53 -31.58
N ARG A 182 2.60 1.79 -31.46
CA ARG A 182 1.74 2.47 -32.44
C ARG A 182 2.53 3.15 -33.55
N THR A 183 3.66 3.77 -33.23
CA THR A 183 4.42 4.62 -34.17
C THR A 183 5.46 3.85 -34.97
N MET A 184 5.98 2.73 -34.45
CA MET A 184 7.11 1.99 -35.07
C MET A 184 6.68 0.73 -35.83
N GLN A 185 5.39 0.57 -36.13
CA GLN A 185 4.90 -0.57 -36.92
C GLN A 185 5.51 -0.52 -38.33
N GLY A 186 6.35 -1.51 -38.66
CA GLY A 186 6.99 -1.62 -39.98
C GLY A 186 8.28 -0.80 -40.18
N ALA A 187 8.76 -0.07 -39.18
CA ALA A 187 10.00 0.70 -39.29
C ALA A 187 11.26 -0.20 -39.23
N PRO A 188 12.28 -0.01 -40.09
CA PRO A 188 13.57 -0.67 -39.93
C PRO A 188 14.42 0.01 -38.83
N GLY A 189 15.28 -0.75 -38.15
CA GLY A 189 16.25 -0.21 -37.19
C GLY A 189 16.19 -0.79 -35.77
N PRO A 190 17.07 -0.33 -34.85
CA PRO A 190 17.17 -0.86 -33.48
C PRO A 190 15.95 -0.52 -32.61
N LEU A 191 15.35 0.66 -32.80
CA LEU A 191 14.15 1.07 -32.05
C LEU A 191 12.93 0.18 -32.36
N SER A 192 12.80 -0.32 -33.59
CA SER A 192 11.72 -1.26 -33.92
C SER A 192 11.97 -2.67 -33.38
N ARG A 193 13.23 -3.05 -33.13
CA ARG A 193 13.55 -4.30 -32.40
C ARG A 193 13.14 -4.19 -30.93
N LEU A 194 13.42 -3.06 -30.28
CA LEU A 194 12.96 -2.78 -28.92
C LEU A 194 11.43 -2.79 -28.81
N ALA A 195 10.73 -2.15 -29.76
CA ALA A 195 9.26 -2.17 -29.81
C ALA A 195 8.68 -3.59 -30.02
N ARG A 196 9.38 -4.46 -30.76
CA ARG A 196 9.00 -5.88 -30.91
C ARG A 196 9.27 -6.67 -29.63
N LEU A 197 10.40 -6.42 -28.97
CA LEU A 197 10.76 -7.09 -27.72
C LEU A 197 9.77 -6.73 -26.60
N SER A 198 9.39 -5.46 -26.47
CA SER A 198 8.42 -5.04 -25.45
C SER A 198 7.03 -5.64 -25.70
N ARG A 199 6.62 -5.79 -26.97
CA ARG A 199 5.41 -6.56 -27.34
C ARG A 199 5.51 -8.04 -27.00
N PHE A 200 6.62 -8.69 -27.34
CA PHE A 200 6.84 -10.12 -27.08
C PHE A 200 6.89 -10.45 -25.58
N LEU A 201 7.44 -9.53 -24.78
CA LEU A 201 7.46 -9.67 -23.32
C LEU A 201 6.15 -9.21 -22.66
N GLY A 202 5.34 -8.41 -23.37
CA GLY A 202 3.98 -8.02 -23.01
C GLY A 202 3.00 -9.20 -23.11
N PRO A 203 1.82 -9.13 -22.47
CA PRO A 203 0.77 -10.08 -22.72
C PRO A 203 0.43 -9.84 -24.17
N GLU A 204 0.42 -10.90 -24.97
CA GLU A 204 -0.45 -10.87 -26.12
C GLU A 204 -1.81 -10.43 -25.59
N ARG A 205 -2.45 -9.54 -26.35
CA ARG A 205 -3.71 -8.89 -26.01
C ARG A 205 -4.85 -9.93 -26.11
N ASP A 206 -4.63 -11.12 -25.59
CA ASP A 206 -5.56 -12.20 -25.45
C ASP A 206 -6.51 -11.81 -24.34
N ALA A 207 -7.74 -11.51 -24.75
CA ALA A 207 -8.86 -11.23 -23.86
C ALA A 207 -9.00 -12.32 -22.78
N ASP A 208 -8.65 -13.57 -23.09
CA ASP A 208 -8.72 -14.72 -22.18
C ASP A 208 -7.75 -14.63 -20.98
N LEU A 209 -6.54 -14.09 -21.17
CA LEU A 209 -5.61 -13.86 -20.06
C LEU A 209 -6.09 -12.69 -19.19
N SER A 210 -6.70 -11.67 -19.81
CA SER A 210 -7.30 -10.53 -19.12
C SER A 210 -8.30 -11.00 -18.06
N ASP A 211 -9.16 -11.96 -18.39
CA ASP A 211 -10.22 -12.44 -17.49
C ASP A 211 -9.66 -13.27 -16.33
N ALA A 212 -8.65 -14.11 -16.58
CA ALA A 212 -7.98 -14.89 -15.53
C ALA A 212 -7.26 -14.01 -14.49
N TYR A 213 -6.71 -12.86 -14.93
CA TYR A 213 -6.06 -11.90 -14.03
C TYR A 213 -7.08 -11.11 -13.17
N GLN A 214 -8.30 -10.91 -13.66
CA GLN A 214 -9.35 -10.17 -12.94
C GLN A 214 -9.78 -10.87 -11.64
N ASP A 215 -9.62 -12.18 -11.53
CA ASP A 215 -10.04 -12.92 -10.34
C ASP A 215 -9.07 -12.76 -9.17
N TRP A 216 -7.75 -12.81 -9.43
CA TRP A 216 -6.74 -12.80 -8.38
C TRP A 216 -6.17 -11.42 -8.07
N MET A 217 -6.17 -10.51 -9.04
CA MET A 217 -5.60 -9.18 -8.87
C MET A 217 -6.23 -8.35 -7.75
N PRO A 218 -7.57 -8.31 -7.61
CA PRO A 218 -8.18 -7.59 -6.50
C PRO A 218 -7.75 -8.19 -5.16
N PHE A 219 -7.54 -9.50 -5.09
CA PHE A 219 -7.04 -10.15 -3.88
C PHE A 219 -5.59 -9.77 -3.57
N VAL A 220 -4.68 -9.85 -4.54
CA VAL A 220 -3.26 -9.52 -4.31
C VAL A 220 -3.11 -8.07 -3.87
N LEU A 221 -3.77 -7.13 -4.57
CA LEU A 221 -3.70 -5.70 -4.22
C LEU A 221 -4.31 -5.42 -2.84
N ARG A 222 -5.45 -6.04 -2.54
CA ARG A 222 -6.10 -5.94 -1.23
C ARG A 222 -5.23 -6.51 -0.11
N VAL A 223 -4.61 -7.66 -0.34
CA VAL A 223 -3.72 -8.29 0.63
C VAL A 223 -2.46 -7.45 0.84
N GLY A 224 -1.80 -6.99 -0.23
CA GLY A 224 -0.62 -6.13 -0.12
C GLY A 224 -0.92 -4.86 0.69
N LEU A 225 -1.97 -4.13 0.32
CA LEU A 225 -2.40 -2.94 1.06
C LEU A 225 -2.76 -3.26 2.52
N GLY A 226 -3.49 -4.36 2.72
CA GLY A 226 -3.91 -4.79 4.05
C GLY A 226 -2.74 -5.19 4.95
N VAL A 227 -1.74 -5.88 4.41
CA VAL A 227 -0.50 -6.25 5.12
C VAL A 227 0.27 -5.00 5.50
N SER A 228 0.47 -4.04 4.59
CA SER A 228 1.23 -2.82 4.89
C SER A 228 0.58 -2.00 5.99
N LEU A 229 -0.74 -1.80 5.94
CA LEU A 229 -1.47 -1.06 6.97
C LEU A 229 -1.51 -1.81 8.31
N LEU A 230 -1.62 -3.14 8.27
CA LEU A 230 -1.54 -3.95 9.47
C LEU A 230 -0.14 -3.91 10.09
N ALA A 231 0.90 -3.98 9.27
CA ALA A 231 2.29 -3.87 9.71
C ALA A 231 2.53 -2.49 10.32
N ALA A 232 2.14 -1.39 9.67
CA ALA A 232 2.30 -0.03 10.19
C ALA A 232 1.52 0.18 11.51
N GLY A 233 0.24 -0.20 11.54
CA GLY A 233 -0.60 -0.02 12.71
C GLY A 233 -0.17 -0.88 13.90
N LEU A 234 0.11 -2.17 13.67
CA LEU A 234 0.49 -3.08 14.74
C LEU A 234 1.98 -2.95 15.11
N GLY A 235 2.86 -2.97 14.12
CA GLY A 235 4.31 -2.93 14.29
C GLY A 235 4.80 -1.56 14.78
N GLU A 236 4.67 -0.53 13.95
CA GLU A 236 5.27 0.79 14.22
C GLU A 236 4.50 1.63 15.25
N LYS A 237 3.21 1.36 15.48
CA LYS A 237 2.39 2.16 16.40
C LYS A 237 2.05 1.45 17.70
N LEU A 238 1.65 0.18 17.68
CA LEU A 238 1.22 -0.52 18.90
C LEU A 238 2.35 -1.30 19.59
N LEU A 239 3.23 -1.94 18.80
CA LEU A 239 4.29 -2.81 19.32
C LEU A 239 5.62 -2.07 19.55
N SER A 240 5.91 -1.03 18.76
CA SER A 240 7.16 -0.27 18.84
C SER A 240 6.89 1.24 18.65
N PRO A 241 6.20 1.88 19.61
CA PRO A 241 5.60 3.20 19.42
C PRO A 241 6.58 4.38 19.44
N ALA A 242 7.88 4.16 19.70
CA ALA A 242 8.86 5.24 19.90
C ALA A 242 8.84 6.28 18.77
N ALA A 243 8.85 5.84 17.52
CA ALA A 243 8.79 6.72 16.35
C ALA A 243 7.47 7.49 16.29
N ALA A 244 6.34 6.83 16.59
CA ALA A 244 5.02 7.46 16.59
C ALA A 244 4.88 8.52 17.70
N PHE A 245 5.43 8.28 18.89
CA PHE A 245 5.49 9.30 19.95
C PHE A 245 6.32 10.50 19.53
N TRP A 246 7.49 10.26 18.93
CA TRP A 246 8.31 11.34 18.40
C TRP A 246 7.54 12.18 17.37
N THR A 247 6.80 11.54 16.45
CA THR A 247 5.95 12.25 15.48
C THR A 247 4.90 13.11 16.17
N VAL A 248 4.19 12.58 17.17
CA VAL A 248 3.16 13.35 17.90
C VAL A 248 3.77 14.56 18.61
N ASP A 249 4.91 14.38 19.26
CA ASP A 249 5.59 15.46 19.99
C ASP A 249 6.17 16.51 19.05
N HIS A 250 6.81 16.07 17.97
CA HIS A 250 7.45 16.95 17.00
C HIS A 250 6.44 17.85 16.29
N TYR A 251 5.29 17.30 15.89
CA TYR A 251 4.25 18.04 15.16
C TYR A 251 3.12 18.57 16.04
N GLY A 252 3.17 18.36 17.37
CA GLY A 252 2.15 18.84 18.30
C GLY A 252 0.76 18.26 18.03
N LEU A 253 0.67 16.97 17.68
CA LEU A 253 -0.58 16.33 17.27
C LEU A 253 -1.53 16.01 18.43
N ALA A 254 -1.03 16.07 19.66
CA ALA A 254 -1.83 15.98 20.87
C ALA A 254 -2.49 17.34 21.16
N PHE A 255 -3.83 17.39 21.16
CA PHE A 255 -4.58 18.61 21.40
C PHE A 255 -5.81 18.38 22.29
N GLY A 256 -6.08 19.33 23.19
CA GLY A 256 -7.21 19.26 24.12
C GLY A 256 -7.18 17.96 24.96
N PRO A 257 -8.24 17.12 24.94
CA PRO A 257 -8.27 15.87 25.68
C PRO A 257 -7.48 14.73 25.02
N VAL A 258 -6.95 14.94 23.81
CA VAL A 258 -6.21 13.90 23.07
C VAL A 258 -4.76 13.88 23.53
N THR A 259 -4.42 12.92 24.38
CA THR A 259 -3.03 12.69 24.83
C THR A 259 -2.20 12.03 23.73
N PRO A 260 -0.85 12.11 23.78
CA PRO A 260 -0.01 11.42 22.81
C PRO A 260 -0.23 9.91 22.78
N ALA A 261 -0.40 9.27 23.94
CA ALA A 261 -0.68 7.84 24.03
C ALA A 261 -2.01 7.49 23.35
N LEU A 262 -3.07 8.28 23.61
CA LEU A 262 -4.37 8.08 22.97
C LEU A 262 -4.28 8.26 21.44
N TRP A 263 -3.53 9.25 20.97
CA TRP A 263 -3.33 9.48 19.54
C TRP A 263 -2.62 8.29 18.87
N VAL A 264 -1.45 7.89 19.41
CA VAL A 264 -0.62 6.80 18.85
C VAL A 264 -1.40 5.49 18.85
N ALA A 265 -2.03 5.14 19.98
CA ALA A 265 -2.80 3.92 20.09
C ALA A 265 -4.01 3.92 19.14
N SER A 266 -4.75 5.03 19.07
CA SER A 266 -5.94 5.12 18.19
C SER A 266 -5.56 5.02 16.72
N ALA A 267 -4.49 5.70 16.29
CA ALA A 267 -3.97 5.59 14.93
C ALA A 267 -3.55 4.14 14.62
N GLY A 268 -2.82 3.49 15.54
CA GLY A 268 -2.44 2.09 15.42
C GLY A 268 -3.62 1.14 15.27
N PHE A 269 -4.68 1.32 16.08
CA PHE A 269 -5.90 0.52 15.96
C PHE A 269 -6.67 0.77 14.67
N VAL A 270 -6.79 2.02 14.22
CA VAL A 270 -7.49 2.36 12.98
C VAL A 270 -6.78 1.74 11.78
N GLU A 271 -5.46 1.90 11.69
CA GLU A 271 -4.67 1.31 10.59
C GLU A 271 -4.71 -0.22 10.62
N ALA A 272 -4.54 -0.84 11.79
CA ALA A 272 -4.63 -2.29 11.93
C ALA A 272 -6.02 -2.83 11.58
N LEU A 273 -7.08 -2.14 11.97
CA LEU A 273 -8.47 -2.52 11.64
C LEU A 273 -8.73 -2.41 10.14
N ILE A 274 -8.33 -1.30 9.51
CA ILE A 274 -8.43 -1.13 8.05
C ILE A 274 -7.65 -2.24 7.35
N GLY A 275 -6.41 -2.50 7.79
CA GLY A 275 -5.57 -3.57 7.26
C GLY A 275 -6.24 -4.93 7.34
N LEU A 276 -6.79 -5.29 8.51
CA LEU A 276 -7.49 -6.55 8.73
C LEU A 276 -8.77 -6.68 7.87
N LEU A 277 -9.58 -5.63 7.80
CA LEU A 277 -10.80 -5.61 7.00
C LEU A 277 -10.50 -5.75 5.51
N LEU A 278 -9.41 -5.13 5.03
CA LEU A 278 -8.88 -5.37 3.70
C LEU A 278 -8.44 -6.82 3.56
N LEU A 279 -7.64 -7.39 4.47
CA LEU A 279 -7.16 -8.78 4.36
C LEU A 279 -8.28 -9.82 4.23
N VAL A 280 -9.39 -9.64 4.93
CA VAL A 280 -10.56 -10.53 4.80
C VAL A 280 -11.51 -10.13 3.67
N GLY A 281 -11.40 -8.90 3.16
CA GLY A 281 -12.25 -8.36 2.10
C GLY A 281 -13.67 -8.12 2.58
N LEU A 282 -13.80 -7.45 3.73
CA LEU A 282 -15.07 -7.01 4.29
C LEU A 282 -15.22 -5.50 4.09
N GLY A 283 -16.25 -5.08 3.37
CA GLY A 283 -16.46 -3.67 3.03
C GLY A 283 -15.35 -3.12 2.13
N THR A 284 -14.87 -3.89 1.16
CA THR A 284 -13.58 -3.63 0.49
C THR A 284 -13.46 -2.22 -0.09
N ARG A 285 -14.48 -1.74 -0.83
CA ARG A 285 -14.46 -0.37 -1.41
C ARG A 285 -14.50 0.73 -0.34
N PRO A 286 -15.47 0.77 0.58
CA PRO A 286 -15.48 1.82 1.61
C PRO A 286 -14.24 1.76 2.51
N ILE A 287 -13.70 0.58 2.82
CA ILE A 287 -12.45 0.47 3.61
C ILE A 287 -11.23 0.94 2.81
N ALA A 288 -11.14 0.67 1.50
CA ALA A 288 -10.08 1.23 0.67
C ALA A 288 -10.18 2.76 0.54
N VAL A 289 -11.40 3.32 0.50
CA VAL A 289 -11.62 4.78 0.59
C VAL A 289 -11.18 5.30 1.96
N ALA A 290 -11.52 4.63 3.05
CA ALA A 290 -11.08 5.02 4.38
C ALA A 290 -9.55 4.99 4.50
N ALA A 291 -8.89 3.96 3.98
CA ALA A 291 -7.43 3.87 3.90
C ALA A 291 -6.85 5.07 3.15
N PHE A 292 -7.39 5.37 1.97
CA PHE A 292 -6.96 6.53 1.17
C PHE A 292 -7.08 7.84 1.96
N LEU A 293 -8.23 8.07 2.59
CA LEU A 293 -8.50 9.30 3.35
C LEU A 293 -7.63 9.43 4.59
N VAL A 294 -7.42 8.35 5.35
CA VAL A 294 -6.53 8.36 6.52
C VAL A 294 -5.12 8.74 6.09
N LEU A 295 -4.59 8.13 5.03
CA LEU A 295 -3.27 8.47 4.48
C LEU A 295 -3.19 9.93 4.02
N THR A 296 -4.26 10.45 3.40
CA THR A 296 -4.33 11.87 3.00
C THR A 296 -4.31 12.79 4.21
N VAL A 297 -5.10 12.50 5.25
CA VAL A 297 -5.12 13.30 6.49
C VAL A 297 -3.76 13.28 7.17
N THR A 298 -3.11 12.11 7.25
CA THR A 298 -1.76 11.97 7.81
C THR A 298 -0.75 12.83 7.06
N LEU A 299 -0.74 12.79 5.72
CA LEU A 299 0.18 13.63 4.93
C LEU A 299 0.02 15.12 5.23
N PHE A 300 -1.21 15.61 5.35
CA PHE A 300 -1.45 17.03 5.66
C PHE A 300 -1.17 17.38 7.12
N ALA A 301 -1.22 16.40 8.03
CA ALA A 301 -0.84 16.58 9.42
C ALA A 301 0.68 16.57 9.64
N LEU A 302 1.46 16.01 8.70
CA LEU A 302 2.91 15.85 8.78
C LEU A 302 3.61 16.59 7.61
N PRO A 303 3.94 17.89 7.77
CA PRO A 303 4.42 18.73 6.66
C PRO A 303 5.69 18.23 5.95
N ASP A 304 6.58 17.54 6.66
CA ASP A 304 7.87 17.06 6.14
C ASP A 304 7.89 15.56 5.83
N ASP A 305 6.73 14.91 5.95
CA ASP A 305 6.61 13.47 5.70
C ASP A 305 6.73 13.19 4.18
N PRO A 306 7.64 12.29 3.76
CA PRO A 306 7.86 12.02 2.35
C PRO A 306 6.60 11.51 1.67
N VAL A 307 6.03 12.33 0.78
CA VAL A 307 4.91 11.98 -0.10
C VAL A 307 5.16 10.64 -0.82
N ALA A 308 6.41 10.38 -1.19
CA ALA A 308 6.81 9.15 -1.87
C ALA A 308 6.54 7.87 -1.07
N ALA A 309 6.51 7.92 0.27
CA ALA A 309 6.13 6.78 1.11
C ALA A 309 4.63 6.45 1.03
N HIS A 310 3.80 7.43 0.65
CA HIS A 310 2.34 7.31 0.63
C HIS A 310 1.78 7.01 -0.76
N VAL A 311 2.47 7.46 -1.81
CA VAL A 311 2.08 7.25 -3.22
C VAL A 311 1.77 5.80 -3.56
N PRO A 312 2.57 4.79 -3.13
CA PRO A 312 2.26 3.38 -3.39
C PRO A 312 0.94 2.94 -2.75
N LEU A 313 0.71 3.35 -1.50
CA LEU A 313 -0.51 3.05 -0.75
C LEU A 313 -1.74 3.68 -1.41
N TRP A 314 -1.69 4.95 -1.82
CA TRP A 314 -2.78 5.59 -2.56
C TRP A 314 -3.05 4.94 -3.91
N GLY A 315 -2.00 4.57 -4.65
CA GLY A 315 -2.14 3.91 -5.95
C GLY A 315 -2.81 2.55 -5.82
N VAL A 316 -2.39 1.73 -4.85
CA VAL A 316 -3.01 0.43 -4.59
C VAL A 316 -4.42 0.59 -4.03
N ALA A 317 -4.66 1.52 -3.11
CA ALA A 317 -6.01 1.82 -2.61
C ALA A 317 -6.95 2.23 -3.75
N SER A 318 -6.49 3.09 -4.67
CA SER A 318 -7.25 3.49 -5.86
C SER A 318 -7.55 2.29 -6.75
N ALA A 319 -6.58 1.41 -6.98
CA ALA A 319 -6.79 0.19 -7.76
C ALA A 319 -7.80 -0.77 -7.08
N VAL A 320 -7.77 -0.90 -5.75
CA VAL A 320 -8.75 -1.69 -4.99
C VAL A 320 -10.15 -1.05 -5.04
N ILE A 321 -10.26 0.28 -5.04
CA ILE A 321 -11.55 0.97 -5.21
C ILE A 321 -12.16 0.64 -6.58
N VAL A 322 -11.35 0.71 -7.64
CA VAL A 322 -11.75 0.41 -9.02
C VAL A 322 -12.18 -1.06 -9.13
N LEU A 323 -11.28 -1.99 -8.79
CA LEU A 323 -11.51 -3.43 -8.93
C LEU A 323 -12.57 -3.98 -7.95
N GLY A 324 -12.70 -3.36 -6.79
CA GLY A 324 -13.57 -3.81 -5.72
C GLY A 324 -13.07 -5.09 -5.03
N PRO A 325 -13.99 -5.93 -4.51
CA PRO A 325 -13.66 -6.96 -3.53
C PRO A 325 -12.97 -8.23 -4.06
N GLY A 326 -13.14 -8.57 -5.35
CA GLY A 326 -12.65 -9.83 -5.93
C GLY A 326 -13.35 -11.09 -5.41
N GLY A 327 -13.06 -12.24 -6.03
CA GLY A 327 -13.76 -13.51 -5.80
C GLY A 327 -13.49 -14.19 -4.44
N TRP A 328 -12.37 -13.85 -3.78
CA TRP A 328 -11.93 -14.46 -2.50
C TRP A 328 -12.14 -13.56 -1.28
N SER A 329 -13.10 -12.63 -1.37
CA SER A 329 -13.48 -11.74 -0.27
C SER A 329 -14.66 -12.28 0.53
N LEU A 330 -14.76 -11.88 1.80
CA LEU A 330 -15.99 -12.08 2.57
C LEU A 330 -17.19 -11.37 1.92
N ASP A 331 -16.98 -10.22 1.29
CA ASP A 331 -18.00 -9.52 0.49
C ASP A 331 -18.57 -10.40 -0.63
N ALA A 332 -17.71 -11.11 -1.37
CA ALA A 332 -18.14 -12.02 -2.43
C ALA A 332 -18.88 -13.24 -1.85
N ARG A 333 -18.41 -13.79 -0.73
CA ARG A 333 -19.09 -14.89 -0.04
C ARG A 333 -20.49 -14.51 0.44
N ALA A 334 -20.64 -13.33 1.05
CA ALA A 334 -21.93 -12.82 1.50
C ALA A 334 -22.91 -12.62 0.34
N ARG A 335 -22.45 -12.07 -0.80
CA ARG A 335 -23.28 -11.92 -2.01
C ARG A 335 -23.74 -13.27 -2.58
N ARG A 336 -22.87 -14.29 -2.62
CA ARG A 336 -23.24 -15.64 -3.08
C ARG A 336 -24.29 -16.28 -2.16
N ALA A 337 -24.14 -16.13 -0.85
CA ALA A 337 -25.10 -16.67 0.12
C ALA A 337 -26.47 -15.97 0.10
N ALA A 338 -26.53 -14.69 -0.27
CA ALA A 338 -27.80 -13.97 -0.43
C ALA A 338 -28.53 -14.31 -1.73
N ALA A 339 -27.85 -14.94 -2.71
CA ALA A 339 -28.41 -15.32 -4.00
C ALA A 339 -28.87 -16.79 -4.07
N SER A 340 -28.59 -17.59 -3.03
CA SER A 340 -29.01 -18.99 -2.86
C SER A 340 -30.24 -19.08 -1.97
#